data_AF-A0A1A8FU76-F1
#
_entry.id   AF-A0A1A8FU76-F1
#
_cell.length_a   1.000
_cell.length_b   1.000
_cell.length_c   1.000
_cell.angle_alpha   90.00
_cell.angle_beta   90.00
_cell.angle_gamma   90.00
#
_symmetry.space_group_name_H-M   'P 1'
#
loop_
_entity.id
_entity.type
_entity.pdbx_description
1 polymer ?
#
loop_
_entity_poly.entity_id
_entity_poly.type
_entity_poly.pdbx_seq_one_letter_code
_entity_poly.pdbx_strand_id
1 'polypeptide(L)'
;MAAGVSILTDLPHSISGSVKEINAEMETGNTRIPTAKYTKMGETLRHVIPSHMQCSMACGGKACKYENPSRWSDEEQAVKGLYSSWITDSLLAMARPSTEVIEKYGIIQQFY
;
A
#
# COMPACT_ATOMS: atom_id res chain seq x y z
N MET A 1 29.98 -15.26 -7.63
CA MET A 1 30.38 -14.79 -6.28
C MET A 1 29.13 -14.28 -5.59
N ALA A 2 28.54 -15.08 -4.70
CA ALA A 2 27.36 -14.70 -3.94
C ALA A 2 27.82 -14.25 -2.55
N ALA A 3 27.71 -12.96 -2.25
CA ALA A 3 27.97 -12.45 -0.91
C ALA A 3 26.78 -12.84 -0.02
N GLY A 4 27.04 -13.66 1.00
CA GLY A 4 26.06 -14.01 2.01
C GLY A 4 25.59 -12.77 2.76
N VAL A 5 24.29 -12.52 2.73
CA VAL A 5 23.64 -11.62 3.67
C VAL A 5 23.09 -12.49 4.79
N SER A 6 23.82 -12.52 5.90
CA SER A 6 23.30 -13.02 7.18
C SER A 6 22.09 -12.16 7.56
N ILE A 7 20.92 -12.80 7.69
CA ILE A 7 19.73 -12.15 8.24
C ILE A 7 20.00 -11.94 9.72
N LEU A 8 20.43 -10.73 10.05
CA LEU A 8 20.61 -10.25 11.41
C LEU A 8 19.21 -10.07 12.00
N THR A 9 18.83 -11.09 12.77
CA THR A 9 17.87 -11.15 13.88
C THR A 9 16.97 -9.93 14.12
N ASP A 10 15.67 -10.22 14.24
CA ASP A 10 14.68 -9.45 15.00
C ASP A 10 15.29 -8.88 16.29
N LEU A 11 15.53 -7.58 16.33
CA LEU A 11 15.78 -6.82 17.54
C LEU A 11 14.54 -5.98 17.84
N PRO A 12 13.92 -6.10 19.03
CA PRO A 12 12.85 -5.18 19.42
C PRO A 12 13.46 -3.78 19.54
N HIS A 13 12.94 -2.84 18.76
CA HIS A 13 13.35 -1.44 18.84
C HIS A 13 12.88 -0.88 20.18
N SER A 14 13.79 -0.83 21.16
CA SER A 14 13.58 -0.14 22.42
C SER A 14 13.58 1.36 22.15
N ILE A 15 12.39 1.97 22.12
CA ILE A 15 12.26 3.43 22.17
C ILE A 15 12.48 3.84 23.63
N SER A 16 13.73 4.19 23.95
CA SER A 16 14.05 4.96 25.15
C SER A 16 14.03 6.44 24.78
N GLY A 17 12.97 7.14 25.21
CA GLY A 17 12.77 8.57 24.99
C GLY A 17 11.64 9.09 25.87
N SER A 18 11.95 10.10 26.68
CA SER A 18 11.22 10.55 27.86
C SER A 18 9.84 11.16 27.61
N VAL A 19 8.96 10.95 28.60
CA VAL A 19 7.53 11.31 28.76
C VAL A 19 7.13 12.72 28.30
N LYS A 20 6.02 12.81 27.54
CA LYS A 20 4.97 13.83 27.74
C LYS A 20 3.60 13.16 27.62
N GLU A 21 2.82 13.25 28.70
CA GLU A 21 1.46 12.70 28.82
C GLU A 21 0.54 13.23 27.72
N ILE A 22 -0.12 12.32 27.02
CA ILE A 22 -1.39 12.59 26.34
C ILE A 22 -2.41 11.58 26.87
N ASN A 23 -3.35 12.06 27.68
CA ASN A 23 -4.49 11.28 28.12
C ASN A 23 -5.43 11.06 26.92
N ALA A 24 -5.48 9.83 26.44
CA ALA A 24 -6.59 9.31 25.66
C ALA A 24 -6.69 7.83 26.02
N GLU A 25 -7.73 7.48 26.78
CA GLU A 25 -8.11 6.11 27.11
C GLU A 25 -8.36 5.35 25.80
N MET A 26 -7.32 4.71 25.27
CA MET A 26 -7.46 3.72 24.21
C MET A 26 -7.80 2.40 24.90
N GLU A 27 -9.09 2.07 24.89
CA GLU A 27 -9.61 0.75 25.24
C GLU A 27 -8.68 -0.32 24.64
N THR A 28 -8.05 -1.10 25.52
CA THR A 28 -7.13 -2.19 25.17
C THR A 28 -7.90 -3.36 24.57
N GLY A 29 -8.51 -3.14 23.41
CA GLY A 29 -8.90 -4.21 22.52
C GLY A 29 -7.64 -4.99 22.14
N ASN A 30 -7.70 -6.31 22.21
CA ASN A 30 -6.65 -7.25 21.82
C ASN A 30 -6.14 -6.92 20.41
N THR A 31 -5.14 -6.05 20.33
CA THR A 31 -4.63 -5.48 19.09
C THR A 31 -3.65 -6.49 18.53
N ARG A 32 -4.22 -7.53 17.90
CA ARG A 32 -3.44 -8.48 17.11
C ARG A 32 -2.65 -7.67 16.09
N ILE A 33 -1.33 -7.73 16.19
CA ILE A 33 -0.43 -7.09 15.24
C ILE A 33 -0.84 -7.55 13.83
N PRO A 34 -1.20 -6.63 12.92
CA PRO A 34 -1.60 -7.00 11.57
C PRO A 34 -0.48 -7.78 10.89
N THR A 35 -0.76 -9.03 10.52
CA THR A 35 0.18 -9.85 9.77
C THR A 35 -0.03 -9.64 8.27
N ALA A 36 1.07 -9.58 7.53
CA ALA A 36 1.02 -9.55 6.08
C ALA A 36 0.31 -10.80 5.54
N LYS A 37 -0.62 -10.60 4.60
CA LYS A 37 -1.32 -11.69 3.92
C LYS A 37 -0.52 -12.28 2.75
N TYR A 38 0.57 -11.63 2.34
CA TYR A 38 1.44 -12.10 1.26
C TYR A 38 2.52 -13.06 1.78
N THR A 39 3.06 -13.89 0.88
CA THR A 39 4.06 -14.90 1.24
C THR A 39 5.42 -14.25 1.52
N LYS A 40 6.17 -14.78 2.51
CA LYS A 40 7.52 -14.31 2.85
C LYS A 40 8.46 -14.35 1.65
N MET A 41 8.42 -15.44 0.87
CA MET A 41 9.20 -15.58 -0.36
C MET A 41 8.84 -14.53 -1.42
N GLY A 42 7.55 -14.22 -1.59
CA GLY A 42 7.11 -13.18 -2.52
C GLY A 42 7.58 -11.80 -2.08
N GLU A 43 7.63 -11.54 -0.78
CA GLU A 43 8.16 -10.29 -0.24
C GLU A 43 9.66 -10.14 -0.48
N THR A 44 10.44 -11.19 -0.22
CA THR A 44 11.88 -11.18 -0.54
C THR A 44 12.12 -10.96 -2.03
N LEU A 45 11.31 -11.56 -2.90
CA LEU A 45 11.42 -11.37 -4.34
C LEU A 45 11.19 -9.90 -4.75
N ARG A 46 10.24 -9.21 -4.13
CA ARG A 46 9.98 -7.78 -4.42
C ARG A 46 11.16 -6.89 -4.07
N HIS A 47 11.89 -7.22 -3.01
CA HIS A 47 13.07 -6.46 -2.58
C HIS A 47 14.25 -6.57 -3.54
N VAL A 48 14.36 -7.67 -4.30
CA VAL A 48 15.44 -7.83 -5.29
C VAL A 48 15.09 -7.25 -6.66
N ILE A 49 13.81 -6.94 -6.92
CA ILE A 49 13.40 -6.31 -8.17
C ILE A 49 13.82 -4.83 -8.14
N PRO A 50 14.57 -4.36 -9.15
CA PRO A 50 14.94 -2.95 -9.26
C PRO A 50 13.74 -2.02 -9.19
N SER A 51 13.87 -0.91 -8.47
CA SER A 51 12.75 0.00 -8.15
C SER A 51 11.89 0.39 -9.36
N HIS A 52 12.52 0.77 -10.47
CA HIS A 52 11.82 1.17 -11.71
C HIS A 52 11.07 0.02 -12.41
N MET A 53 11.34 -1.24 -12.05
CA MET A 53 10.67 -2.44 -12.58
C MET A 53 9.71 -3.10 -11.59
N GLN A 54 9.63 -2.63 -10.35
CA GLN A 54 8.79 -3.27 -9.32
C GLN A 54 7.31 -3.29 -9.75
N CYS A 55 6.80 -2.20 -10.32
CA CYS A 55 5.41 -2.16 -10.79
C CYS A 55 5.18 -3.14 -11.95
N SER A 56 6.05 -3.12 -12.97
CA SER A 56 5.91 -3.99 -14.14
C SER A 56 6.03 -5.47 -13.81
N MET A 57 6.98 -5.84 -12.94
CA MET A 57 7.28 -7.23 -12.61
C MET A 57 6.43 -7.79 -11.47
N ALA A 58 6.09 -6.99 -10.45
CA ALA A 58 5.35 -7.49 -9.28
C ALA A 58 3.84 -7.21 -9.32
N CYS A 59 3.40 -6.19 -10.07
CA CYS A 59 2.00 -5.76 -10.13
C CYS A 59 1.39 -5.85 -11.54
N GLY A 60 2.20 -6.17 -12.56
CA GLY A 60 1.76 -6.32 -13.96
C GLY A 60 1.86 -5.04 -14.81
N GLY A 61 2.39 -3.94 -14.26
CA GLY A 61 2.64 -2.69 -14.99
C GLY A 61 1.39 -2.16 -15.69
N LYS A 62 1.47 -1.96 -17.01
CA LYS A 62 0.35 -1.49 -17.84
C LYS A 62 -0.88 -2.42 -17.80
N ALA A 63 -0.70 -3.69 -17.43
CA ALA A 63 -1.78 -4.66 -17.29
C ALA A 63 -2.30 -4.76 -15.85
N CYS A 64 -1.96 -3.81 -14.97
CA CYS A 64 -2.39 -3.80 -13.58
C CYS A 64 -3.92 -3.93 -13.45
N LYS A 65 -4.37 -4.89 -12.64
CA LYS A 65 -5.79 -5.16 -12.40
C LYS A 65 -6.50 -3.93 -11.81
N TYR A 66 -5.86 -3.25 -10.88
CA TYR A 66 -6.48 -2.18 -10.08
C TYR A 66 -6.51 -0.82 -10.79
N GLU A 67 -5.63 -0.63 -11.78
CA GLU A 67 -5.60 0.58 -12.59
C GLU A 67 -6.61 0.53 -13.75
N ASN A 68 -7.10 -0.65 -14.14
CA ASN A 68 -8.03 -0.79 -15.26
C ASN A 68 -9.49 -0.54 -14.82
N PRO A 69 -10.11 0.58 -15.23
CA PRO A 69 -11.48 0.92 -14.83
C PRO A 69 -12.53 -0.05 -15.39
N SER A 70 -12.26 -0.73 -16.50
CA SER A 70 -13.20 -1.70 -17.07
C SER A 70 -13.38 -2.96 -16.22
N ARG A 71 -12.57 -3.13 -15.15
CA ARG A 71 -12.63 -4.29 -14.24
C ARG A 71 -13.42 -4.04 -12.96
N TRP A 72 -13.88 -2.81 -12.73
CA TRP A 72 -14.49 -2.40 -11.46
C TRP A 72 -15.82 -1.70 -11.75
N SER A 73 -16.82 -1.94 -10.92
CA SER A 73 -18.12 -1.27 -11.04
C SER A 73 -18.02 0.19 -10.62
N ASP A 74 -19.07 0.98 -10.88
CA ASP A 74 -19.10 2.39 -10.53
C ASP A 74 -19.02 2.64 -9.01
N GLU A 75 -19.51 1.68 -8.22
CA GLU A 75 -19.47 1.71 -6.75
C GLU A 75 -18.06 1.41 -6.19
N GLU A 76 -17.26 0.65 -6.94
CA GLU A 76 -15.86 0.32 -6.61
C GLU A 76 -14.86 1.37 -7.14
N GLN A 77 -15.38 2.48 -7.67
CA GLN A 77 -14.63 3.61 -8.20
C GLN A 77 -15.08 4.91 -7.53
N ALA A 78 -14.77 5.06 -6.25
CA ALA A 78 -14.97 6.31 -5.51
C ALA A 78 -14.31 7.51 -6.22
N VAL A 79 -13.18 7.28 -6.88
CA VAL A 79 -12.53 8.11 -7.88
C VAL A 79 -12.63 7.39 -9.22
N LYS A 80 -13.25 8.03 -10.21
CA LYS A 80 -13.44 7.46 -11.54
C LYS A 80 -12.12 7.23 -12.24
N GLY A 81 -11.98 6.04 -12.85
CA GLY A 81 -10.82 5.67 -13.66
C GLY A 81 -9.94 4.57 -13.06
N LEU A 82 -10.10 4.23 -11.78
CA LEU A 82 -9.33 3.17 -11.11
C LEU A 82 -10.07 2.64 -9.87
N TYR A 83 -9.62 1.50 -9.36
CA TYR A 83 -10.15 0.95 -8.12
C TYR A 83 -9.93 1.90 -6.95
N SER A 84 -11.00 2.30 -6.28
CA SER A 84 -10.94 3.19 -5.13
C SER A 84 -12.18 3.06 -4.24
N SER A 85 -11.97 3.07 -2.93
CA SER A 85 -13.02 2.87 -1.94
C SER A 85 -12.76 3.72 -0.70
N TRP A 86 -13.81 4.40 -0.22
CA TRP A 86 -13.80 5.08 1.06
C TRP A 86 -13.85 4.04 2.19
N ILE A 87 -12.79 4.00 2.99
CA ILE A 87 -12.69 3.14 4.17
C ILE A 87 -13.39 3.80 5.37
N THR A 88 -13.31 5.13 5.43
CA THR A 88 -14.04 5.99 6.37
C THR A 88 -14.41 7.28 5.65
N ASP A 89 -15.12 8.18 6.33
CA ASP A 89 -15.52 9.50 5.80
C ASP A 89 -14.34 10.39 5.37
N SER A 90 -13.11 10.11 5.86
CA SER A 90 -11.90 10.89 5.56
C SER A 90 -10.72 10.04 5.09
N LEU A 91 -10.89 8.72 4.94
CA LEU A 91 -9.82 7.80 4.50
C LEU A 91 -10.21 7.12 3.20
N LEU A 92 -9.57 7.53 2.11
CA LEU A 92 -9.71 6.92 0.79
C LEU A 92 -8.57 5.91 0.56
N ALA A 93 -8.91 4.68 0.20
CA ALA A 93 -7.97 3.71 -0.35
C ALA A 93 -8.12 3.69 -1.88
N MET A 94 -7.05 3.97 -2.61
CA MET A 94 -7.07 3.96 -4.08
C MET A 94 -5.84 3.28 -4.67
N ALA A 95 -5.99 2.71 -5.86
CA ALA A 95 -4.87 2.25 -6.66
C ALA A 95 -3.94 3.43 -7.00
N ARG A 96 -2.64 3.15 -7.17
CA ARG A 96 -1.69 4.17 -7.66
C ARG A 96 -2.07 4.53 -9.11
N PRO A 97 -2.44 5.77 -9.40
CA PRO A 97 -2.77 6.16 -10.76
C PRO A 97 -1.51 6.30 -11.62
N SER A 98 -1.63 5.98 -12.92
CA SER A 98 -0.64 6.32 -13.93
C SER A 98 -0.97 7.68 -14.57
N THR A 99 0.03 8.32 -15.19
CA THR A 99 -0.16 9.60 -15.90
C THR A 99 -1.31 9.53 -16.92
N GLU A 100 -1.39 8.42 -17.66
CA GLU A 100 -2.45 8.20 -18.65
C GLU A 100 -3.85 8.24 -18.01
N VAL A 101 -4.04 7.54 -16.88
CA VAL A 101 -5.33 7.50 -16.19
C VAL A 101 -5.66 8.85 -15.53
N ILE A 102 -4.65 9.55 -15.00
CA ILE A 102 -4.82 10.89 -14.41
C ILE A 102 -5.39 11.85 -15.45
N GLU A 103 -4.79 11.90 -16.64
CA GLU A 103 -5.19 12.81 -17.70
C GLU A 103 -6.54 12.40 -18.30
N LYS A 104 -6.73 11.11 -18.60
CA LYS A 104 -7.94 10.60 -19.26
C LYS A 104 -9.20 10.79 -18.43
N TYR A 105 -9.13 10.60 -17.13
CA TYR A 105 -10.29 10.69 -16.23
C TYR A 105 -10.31 11.97 -15.38
N GLY A 106 -9.35 12.88 -15.58
CA GLY A 106 -9.24 14.10 -14.79
C GLY A 106 -9.22 13.82 -13.30
N ILE A 107 -8.38 12.88 -12.85
CA ILE A 107 -8.39 12.39 -11.46
C ILE A 107 -8.17 13.52 -10.45
N ILE A 108 -7.25 14.45 -10.74
CA ILE A 108 -6.92 15.53 -9.81
C ILE A 108 -8.14 16.44 -9.58
N GLN A 109 -8.95 16.67 -10.60
CA GLN A 109 -10.14 17.52 -10.57
C GLN A 109 -11.32 16.89 -9.81
N GLN A 110 -11.25 15.59 -9.49
CA GLN A 110 -12.27 14.90 -8.71
C GLN A 110 -12.13 15.13 -7.20
N PHE A 111 -10.96 15.60 -6.75
CA PHE A 111 -10.73 16.02 -5.37
C PHE A 111 -11.12 17.50 -5.23
N TYR A 112 -12.02 17.77 -4.29
CA TYR A 112 -12.57 19.11 -4.00
C TYR A 112 -11.88 19.77 -2.81
#